data_AF-A0A7S0ASR4-F1
#
_entry.id   AF-A0A7S0ASR4-F1
#
_cell.length_a   1.000
_cell.length_b   1.000
_cell.length_c   1.000
_cell.angle_alpha   90.00
_cell.angle_beta   90.00
_cell.angle_gamma   90.00
#
_symmetry.space_group_name_H-M   'P 1'
#
loop_
_entity.id
_entity.type
_entity.pdbx_description
1 polymer ?
#
loop_
_entity_poly.entity_id
_entity_poly.type
_entity_poly.pdbx_seq_one_letter_code
_entity_poly.pdbx_strand_id
1 'polypeptide(L)'
;AVDMLEVDGTIYSGMCAHPKERVQKALKRERQGLPSDLPPYVVAMNIAVAGPPWYHMVFYYAVDDKSLIDGTNGTPFSKLANEFFFGDSDEMRDETFKMIPRIVEGNFMVRKAVGSTPAIMGNKLKQHYIRTDRYFELLLDTGSSSVAAGVFRLGL
;
A
#
# COMPACT_ATOMS: atom_id res chain seq x y z
N ALA A 1 7.97 -7.66 -3.97
CA ALA A 1 9.13 -7.23 -3.15
C ALA A 1 8.60 -6.58 -1.87
N VAL A 2 9.38 -6.57 -0.78
CA VAL A 2 8.97 -5.95 0.48
C VAL A 2 10.14 -5.16 1.06
N ASP A 3 9.88 -3.91 1.44
CA ASP A 3 10.85 -3.04 2.11
C ASP A 3 10.29 -2.61 3.47
N MET A 4 11.17 -2.51 4.48
CA MET A 4 10.87 -1.92 5.78
C MET A 4 11.89 -0.81 6.04
N LEU A 5 11.41 0.40 6.25
CA LEU A 5 12.23 1.61 6.28
C LEU A 5 11.93 2.39 7.57
N GLU A 6 12.96 2.65 8.38
CA GLU A 6 12.90 3.62 9.47
C GLU A 6 13.06 5.03 8.89
N VAL A 7 12.22 5.96 9.33
CA VAL A 7 12.20 7.34 8.84
C VAL A 7 12.05 8.33 10.00
N ASP A 8 12.44 9.58 9.77
CA ASP A 8 12.33 10.65 10.78
C ASP A 8 10.87 11.09 11.04
N GLY A 9 9.94 10.67 10.19
CA GLY A 9 8.51 10.94 10.29
C GLY A 9 7.75 10.34 9.10
N THR A 10 6.43 10.19 9.24
CA THR A 10 5.59 9.59 8.19
C THR A 10 5.66 10.36 6.87
N ILE A 11 5.99 9.66 5.78
CA ILE A 11 6.10 10.22 4.42
C ILE A 11 4.75 10.05 3.69
N TYR A 12 3.85 11.01 3.89
CA TYR A 12 2.50 10.99 3.29
C TYR A 12 2.46 11.15 1.77
N SER A 13 3.56 11.61 1.15
CA SER A 13 3.70 11.67 -0.30
C SER A 13 3.92 10.31 -0.96
N GLY A 14 4.05 9.23 -0.17
CA GLY A 14 4.27 7.87 -0.63
C GLY A 14 5.74 7.52 -0.88
N MET A 15 6.08 6.25 -0.66
CA MET A 15 7.42 5.71 -0.87
C MET A 15 7.72 5.49 -2.35
N CYS A 16 6.73 5.18 -3.18
CA CYS A 16 6.90 5.06 -4.62
C CYS A 16 7.28 6.40 -5.28
N ALA A 17 6.86 7.53 -4.69
CA ALA A 17 7.20 8.86 -5.18
C ALA A 17 8.57 9.35 -4.66
N HIS A 18 9.11 8.73 -3.62
CA HIS A 18 10.33 9.22 -2.97
C HIS A 18 11.56 9.02 -3.90
N PRO A 19 12.35 10.07 -4.20
CA PRO A 19 13.42 10.01 -5.21
C PRO A 19 14.52 9.00 -4.94
N LYS A 20 14.72 8.62 -3.67
CA LYS A 20 15.75 7.67 -3.25
C LYS A 20 15.24 6.23 -3.19
N GLU A 21 13.96 5.99 -3.43
CA GLU A 21 13.37 4.65 -3.35
C GLU A 21 13.37 3.90 -4.67
N ARG A 22 13.12 2.59 -4.57
CA ARG A 22 13.30 1.62 -5.66
C ARG A 22 12.55 1.99 -6.95
N VAL A 23 11.31 2.48 -6.83
CA VAL A 23 10.46 2.80 -7.99
C VAL A 23 11.06 3.98 -8.74
N GLN A 24 11.40 5.08 -8.06
CA GLN A 24 12.00 6.24 -8.71
C GLN A 24 13.40 5.95 -9.26
N LYS A 25 14.21 5.15 -8.55
CA LYS A 25 15.52 4.69 -9.03
C LYS A 25 15.39 3.88 -10.32
N ALA A 26 14.45 2.94 -10.39
CA ALA A 26 14.22 2.12 -11.58
C ALA A 26 13.70 2.96 -12.76
N LEU A 27 12.68 3.82 -12.53
CA LEU A 27 12.18 4.74 -13.54
C LEU A 27 13.28 5.69 -14.06
N LYS A 28 14.19 6.14 -13.21
CA LYS A 28 15.34 6.96 -13.61
C LYS A 28 16.28 6.20 -14.54
N ARG A 29 16.52 4.91 -14.27
CA ARG A 29 17.36 4.05 -15.14
C ARG A 29 16.72 3.85 -16.51
N GLU A 30 15.41 3.59 -16.56
CA GLU A 30 14.67 3.48 -17.84
C GLU A 30 14.81 4.75 -18.68
N ARG A 31 14.62 5.92 -18.07
CA ARG A 31 14.80 7.22 -18.76
C ARG A 31 16.21 7.44 -19.29
N GLN A 32 17.20 6.76 -18.72
CA GLN A 32 18.59 6.80 -19.15
C GLN A 32 18.94 5.71 -20.18
N GLY A 33 17.96 4.91 -20.62
CA GLY A 33 18.19 3.77 -21.51
C GLY A 33 18.93 2.61 -20.86
N LEU A 34 19.01 2.58 -19.52
CA LEU A 34 19.65 1.50 -18.78
C LEU A 34 18.64 0.38 -18.49
N PRO A 35 19.10 -0.88 -18.36
CA PRO A 35 18.25 -1.98 -17.93
C PRO A 35 17.55 -1.67 -16.59
N SER A 36 16.26 -1.97 -16.54
CA SER A 36 15.37 -1.79 -15.39
C SER A 36 14.47 -3.02 -15.28
N ASP A 37 14.38 -3.57 -14.08
CA ASP A 37 13.50 -4.70 -13.77
C ASP A 37 12.12 -4.22 -13.26
N LEU A 38 11.76 -2.96 -13.53
CA LEU A 38 10.45 -2.45 -13.13
C LEU A 38 9.38 -3.04 -14.05
N PRO A 39 8.31 -3.62 -13.49
CA PRO A 39 7.21 -4.10 -14.31
C PRO A 39 6.49 -2.95 -15.04
N PRO A 40 5.62 -3.25 -16.02
CA PRO A 40 4.83 -2.25 -16.73
C PRO A 40 4.05 -1.33 -15.78
N TYR A 41 3.50 -1.91 -14.71
CA TYR A 41 2.79 -1.19 -13.67
C TYR A 41 3.06 -1.81 -12.29
N VAL A 42 3.11 -0.97 -11.26
CA VAL A 42 3.34 -1.39 -9.87
C VAL A 42 2.15 -1.03 -9.01
N VAL A 43 1.66 -1.98 -8.21
CA VAL A 43 0.77 -1.69 -7.08
C VAL A 43 1.57 -1.83 -5.80
N ALA A 44 1.52 -0.81 -4.95
CA ALA A 44 2.19 -0.78 -3.66
C ALA A 44 1.17 -0.62 -2.53
N MET A 45 1.31 -1.44 -1.48
CA MET A 45 0.63 -1.23 -0.21
C MET A 45 1.67 -0.78 0.80
N ASN A 46 1.52 0.42 1.34
CA ASN A 46 2.42 1.04 2.29
C ASN A 46 1.72 1.16 3.65
N ILE A 47 2.20 0.44 4.65
CA ILE A 47 1.71 0.57 6.03
C ILE A 47 2.64 1.53 6.75
N ALA A 48 2.14 2.74 7.04
CA ALA A 48 2.87 3.75 7.80
C ALA A 48 2.62 3.55 9.30
N VAL A 49 3.64 3.09 10.00
CA VAL A 49 3.64 2.92 11.46
C VAL A 49 4.06 4.23 12.12
N ALA A 50 3.14 4.84 12.85
CA ALA A 50 3.43 6.05 13.61
C ALA A 50 4.37 5.75 14.80
N GLY A 51 5.41 6.57 14.93
CA GLY A 51 6.48 6.42 15.92
C GLY A 51 6.41 7.39 17.10
N PRO A 52 7.56 7.59 17.79
CA PRO A 52 8.91 7.10 17.46
C PRO A 52 9.20 5.63 17.87
N PRO A 53 10.04 4.89 17.11
CA PRO A 53 10.52 5.20 15.76
C PRO A 53 9.41 5.04 14.70
N TRP A 54 9.43 5.82 13.61
CA TRP A 54 8.47 5.72 12.52
C TRP A 54 8.96 4.72 11.48
N TYR A 55 8.04 3.89 10.98
CA TYR A 55 8.36 2.92 9.94
C TYR A 55 7.39 3.00 8.76
N HIS A 56 7.91 2.69 7.58
CA HIS A 56 7.10 2.32 6.42
C HIS A 56 7.37 0.87 6.06
N MET A 57 6.31 0.05 6.05
CA MET A 57 6.35 -1.30 5.50
C MET A 57 5.68 -1.29 4.13
N VAL A 58 6.45 -1.45 3.06
CA VAL A 58 5.96 -1.32 1.69
C VAL A 58 6.01 -2.66 0.97
N PHE A 59 4.84 -3.10 0.49
CA PHE A 59 4.65 -4.34 -0.24
C PHE A 59 4.38 -4.01 -1.71
N TYR A 60 5.30 -4.39 -2.59
CA TYR A 60 5.24 -4.13 -4.02
C TYR A 60 4.78 -5.38 -4.79
N TYR A 61 3.74 -5.19 -5.60
CA TYR A 61 3.16 -6.16 -6.51
C TYR A 61 3.40 -5.72 -7.95
N ALA A 62 4.00 -6.60 -8.74
CA ALA A 62 4.16 -6.40 -10.17
C ALA A 62 2.83 -6.68 -10.89
N VAL A 63 2.48 -5.81 -11.84
CA VAL A 63 1.36 -6.01 -12.74
C VAL A 63 1.93 -6.11 -14.15
N ASP A 64 2.20 -7.34 -14.55
CA ASP A 64 2.76 -7.67 -15.87
C ASP A 64 1.70 -7.59 -16.97
N ASP A 65 0.45 -7.95 -16.64
CA ASP A 65 -0.72 -7.83 -17.51
C ASP A 65 -1.69 -6.79 -16.95
N LYS A 66 -1.72 -5.60 -17.57
CA LYS A 66 -2.61 -4.51 -17.17
C LYS A 66 -4.08 -4.82 -17.43
N SER A 67 -4.40 -5.76 -18.32
CA SER A 67 -5.79 -6.13 -18.63
C SER A 67 -6.55 -6.65 -17.42
N LEU A 68 -5.82 -7.17 -16.43
CA LEU A 68 -6.33 -7.64 -15.14
C LEU A 68 -6.91 -6.52 -14.27
N ILE A 69 -6.43 -5.28 -14.45
CA ILE A 69 -6.75 -4.16 -13.57
C ILE A 69 -7.32 -2.94 -14.28
N ASP A 70 -7.23 -2.85 -15.62
CA ASP A 70 -7.70 -1.70 -16.39
C ASP A 70 -9.09 -1.88 -17.01
N GLY A 71 -9.76 -3.00 -16.73
CA GLY A 71 -11.11 -3.28 -17.20
C GLY A 71 -11.19 -3.87 -18.61
N THR A 72 -10.07 -3.95 -19.33
CA THR A 72 -10.08 -4.38 -20.74
C THR A 72 -10.31 -5.87 -20.92
N ASN A 73 -10.01 -6.71 -19.93
CA ASN A 73 -10.34 -8.14 -20.00
C ASN A 73 -11.84 -8.45 -19.74
N GLY A 74 -12.63 -7.44 -19.37
CA GLY A 74 -14.08 -7.51 -19.27
C GLY A 74 -14.64 -8.24 -18.04
N THR A 75 -13.80 -8.84 -17.21
CA THR A 75 -14.25 -9.53 -15.98
C THR A 75 -14.82 -8.55 -14.95
N PRO A 76 -15.76 -8.98 -14.08
CA PRO A 76 -16.24 -8.13 -12.98
C PRO A 76 -15.12 -7.60 -12.09
N PHE A 77 -14.08 -8.42 -11.85
CA PHE A 77 -12.89 -8.02 -11.12
C PHE A 77 -12.15 -6.88 -11.83
N SER A 78 -11.84 -7.02 -13.12
CA SER A 78 -11.09 -6.00 -13.85
C SER A 78 -11.79 -4.64 -13.89
N LYS A 79 -13.14 -4.63 -13.94
CA LYS A 79 -13.94 -3.40 -13.92
C LYS A 79 -13.87 -2.71 -12.57
N LEU A 80 -14.04 -3.46 -11.48
CA LEU A 80 -13.90 -2.91 -10.12
C LEU A 80 -12.45 -2.47 -9.84
N ALA A 81 -11.48 -3.25 -10.31
CA ALA A 81 -10.07 -2.89 -10.22
C ALA A 81 -9.77 -1.62 -11.02
N ASN A 82 -10.38 -1.43 -12.20
CA ASN A 82 -10.20 -0.21 -12.98
C ASN A 82 -10.70 1.01 -12.22
N GLU A 83 -11.90 0.90 -11.65
CA GLU A 83 -12.47 1.95 -10.80
C GLU A 83 -11.54 2.23 -9.60
N PHE A 84 -11.04 1.19 -8.95
CA PHE A 84 -10.20 1.31 -7.76
C PHE A 84 -8.81 1.89 -8.07
N PHE A 85 -8.12 1.43 -9.11
CA PHE A 85 -6.74 1.88 -9.42
C PHE A 85 -6.71 3.16 -10.24
N PHE A 86 -7.67 3.35 -11.15
CA PHE A 86 -7.64 4.43 -12.16
C PHE A 86 -8.83 5.40 -12.08
N GLY A 87 -9.88 5.10 -11.30
CA GLY A 87 -11.02 6.02 -11.11
C GLY A 87 -10.69 7.26 -10.28
N ASP A 88 -11.66 8.17 -10.12
CA ASP A 88 -11.40 9.49 -9.53
C ASP A 88 -11.89 9.66 -8.08
N SER A 89 -12.73 8.75 -7.57
CA SER A 89 -13.27 8.85 -6.21
C SER A 89 -12.41 8.08 -5.20
N ASP A 90 -11.90 8.79 -4.20
CA ASP A 90 -11.24 8.18 -3.06
C ASP A 90 -12.26 7.63 -2.05
N GLU A 91 -13.49 8.17 -2.02
CA GLU A 91 -14.59 7.63 -1.21
C GLU A 91 -14.91 6.19 -1.59
N MET A 92 -14.99 5.90 -2.90
CA MET A 92 -15.21 4.53 -3.38
C MET A 92 -14.06 3.61 -2.97
N ARG A 93 -12.80 4.08 -3.04
CA ARG A 93 -11.63 3.30 -2.60
C ARG A 93 -11.69 3.00 -1.11
N ASP A 94 -12.08 3.99 -0.31
CA ASP A 94 -12.22 3.89 1.13
C ASP A 94 -13.26 2.85 1.53
N GLU A 95 -14.33 2.72 0.76
CA GLU A 95 -15.40 1.74 0.98
C GLU A 95 -15.08 0.33 0.44
N THR A 96 -14.06 0.19 -0.42
CA THR A 96 -13.83 -1.05 -1.19
C THR A 96 -12.59 -1.83 -0.75
N PHE A 97 -11.52 -1.18 -0.28
CA PHE A 97 -10.29 -1.90 0.10
C PHE A 97 -10.47 -2.73 1.37
N LYS A 98 -10.57 -4.05 1.20
CA LYS A 98 -10.70 -5.01 2.30
C LYS A 98 -9.38 -5.67 2.65
N MET A 99 -8.94 -5.48 3.89
CA MET A 99 -7.81 -6.20 4.46
C MET A 99 -8.30 -7.38 5.30
N ILE A 100 -7.69 -8.55 5.10
CA ILE A 100 -7.96 -9.75 5.93
C ILE A 100 -6.69 -10.03 6.73
N PRO A 101 -6.62 -9.61 7.99
CA PRO A 101 -5.43 -9.84 8.79
C PRO A 101 -5.33 -11.31 9.19
N ARG A 102 -4.11 -11.85 9.17
CA ARG A 102 -3.80 -13.17 9.72
C ARG A 102 -2.40 -13.20 10.30
N ILE A 103 -2.31 -13.29 11.63
CA ILE A 103 -1.05 -13.45 12.33
C ILE A 103 -0.88 -14.93 12.67
N VAL A 104 -0.01 -15.62 11.94
CA VAL A 104 0.29 -17.05 12.16
C VAL A 104 1.12 -17.22 13.43
N GLU A 105 2.18 -16.42 13.56
CA GLU A 105 3.10 -16.40 14.70
C GLU A 105 3.23 -14.98 15.24
N GLY A 106 3.29 -14.84 16.57
CA GLY A 106 3.43 -13.53 17.22
C GLY A 106 2.89 -13.47 18.65
N ASN A 107 3.05 -12.31 19.29
CA ASN A 107 2.54 -12.04 20.64
C ASN A 107 1.02 -12.34 20.71
N PHE A 108 0.60 -13.10 21.71
CA PHE A 108 -0.81 -13.46 21.93
C PHE A 108 -1.72 -12.22 22.05
N MET A 109 -1.25 -11.15 22.70
CA MET A 109 -2.01 -9.90 22.85
C MET A 109 -2.23 -9.23 21.49
N VAL A 110 -1.21 -9.20 20.63
CA VAL A 110 -1.30 -8.64 19.28
C VAL A 110 -2.23 -9.48 18.42
N ARG A 111 -2.12 -10.81 18.46
CA ARG A 111 -3.04 -11.73 17.78
C ARG A 111 -4.50 -11.48 18.16
N LYS A 112 -4.76 -11.31 19.46
CA LYS A 112 -6.11 -11.03 19.97
C LYS A 112 -6.61 -9.64 19.57
N ALA A 113 -5.74 -8.63 19.58
CA ALA A 113 -6.11 -7.26 19.23
C ALA A 113 -6.39 -7.07 17.73
N VAL A 114 -5.61 -7.73 16.87
CA VAL A 114 -5.79 -7.69 15.41
C VAL A 114 -6.94 -8.60 14.97
N GLY A 115 -7.08 -9.76 15.59
CA GLY A 115 -8.07 -10.77 15.19
C GLY A 115 -7.83 -11.32 13.77
N SER A 116 -8.89 -11.86 13.17
CA SER A 116 -8.88 -12.40 11.80
C SER A 116 -10.09 -11.96 10.97
N THR A 117 -10.82 -10.94 11.45
CA THR A 117 -12.03 -10.46 10.81
C THR A 117 -11.64 -9.55 9.63
N PRO A 118 -12.13 -9.81 8.41
CA PRO A 118 -11.98 -8.89 7.30
C PRO A 118 -12.49 -7.49 7.65
N ALA A 119 -11.72 -6.45 7.32
CA ALA A 119 -12.09 -5.06 7.57
C ALA A 119 -11.94 -4.22 6.30
N ILE A 120 -12.93 -3.36 6.04
CA ILE A 120 -12.80 -2.28 5.07
C ILE A 120 -11.93 -1.19 5.71
N MET A 121 -10.77 -0.91 5.13
CA MET A 121 -9.75 -0.12 5.81
C MET A 121 -10.06 1.37 5.87
N GLY A 122 -10.75 1.93 4.88
CA GLY A 122 -11.14 3.36 4.90
C GLY A 122 -12.07 3.70 6.05
N ASN A 123 -12.81 2.71 6.57
CA ASN A 123 -13.65 2.85 7.76
C ASN A 123 -12.87 2.75 9.08
N LYS A 124 -11.57 2.43 9.03
CA LYS A 124 -10.73 2.15 10.20
C LYS A 124 -9.51 3.06 10.31
N LEU A 125 -8.92 3.41 9.17
CA LEU A 125 -7.71 4.19 9.02
C LEU A 125 -7.93 5.25 7.95
N LYS A 126 -7.22 6.37 8.07
CA LYS A 126 -7.07 7.30 6.95
C LYS A 126 -6.19 6.63 5.88
N GLN A 127 -6.64 6.69 4.63
CA GLN A 127 -5.90 6.17 3.49
C GLN A 127 -5.41 7.32 2.62
N HIS A 128 -4.25 7.15 2.01
CA HIS A 128 -3.71 8.07 1.03
C HIS A 128 -3.39 7.32 -0.26
N TYR A 129 -3.75 7.90 -1.40
CA TYR A 129 -3.64 7.26 -2.70
C TYR A 129 -2.69 8.05 -3.60
N ILE A 130 -1.52 7.48 -3.88
CA ILE A 130 -0.53 8.09 -4.77
C ILE A 130 -0.63 7.40 -6.11
N ARG A 131 -1.00 8.16 -7.15
CA ARG A 131 -1.40 7.61 -8.44
C ARG A 131 -0.57 8.22 -9.56
N THR A 132 -0.07 7.36 -10.44
CA THR A 132 0.59 7.71 -11.70
C THR A 132 0.22 6.71 -12.78
N ASP A 133 0.70 6.94 -14.00
CA ASP A 133 0.62 6.00 -15.12
C ASP A 133 1.49 4.73 -14.93
N ARG A 134 2.47 4.78 -14.02
CA ARG A 134 3.43 3.69 -13.74
C ARG A 134 3.21 2.96 -12.42
N TYR A 135 2.52 3.57 -11.46
CA TYR A 135 2.23 2.93 -10.19
C TYR A 135 1.02 3.50 -9.47
N PHE A 136 0.44 2.68 -8.60
CA PHE A 136 -0.53 3.03 -7.58
C PHE A 136 0.03 2.65 -6.22
N GLU A 137 0.03 3.57 -5.26
CA GLU A 137 0.39 3.29 -3.88
C GLU A 137 -0.78 3.63 -2.96
N LEU A 138 -1.26 2.63 -2.22
CA LEU A 138 -2.16 2.78 -1.09
C LEU A 138 -1.35 2.88 0.19
N LEU A 139 -1.40 4.03 0.86
CA LEU A 139 -0.78 4.24 2.16
C LEU A 139 -1.83 4.18 3.26
N LEU A 140 -1.67 3.23 4.18
CA LEU A 140 -2.48 3.06 5.39
C LEU A 140 -1.82 3.81 6.55
N ASP A 141 -2.43 4.91 7.00
CA ASP A 141 -1.94 5.67 8.15
C ASP A 141 -2.42 5.03 9.46
N THR A 142 -1.56 4.25 10.10
CA THR A 142 -1.90 3.59 11.36
C THR A 142 -1.96 4.57 12.54
N GLY A 143 -1.32 5.74 12.41
CA GLY A 143 -1.35 6.81 13.40
C GLY A 143 -2.68 7.56 13.44
N SER A 144 -3.51 7.43 12.40
CA SER A 144 -4.84 8.06 12.36
C SER A 144 -5.86 7.38 13.29
N SER A 145 -5.51 6.26 13.93
CA SER A 145 -6.39 5.47 14.79
C SER A 145 -5.68 5.07 16.07
N SER A 146 -6.24 5.46 17.22
CA SER A 146 -5.70 5.08 18.53
C SER A 146 -5.65 3.58 18.75
N VAL A 147 -6.62 2.84 18.18
CA VAL A 147 -6.65 1.38 18.23
C VAL A 147 -5.51 0.78 17.43
N ALA A 148 -5.30 1.23 16.19
CA ALA A 148 -4.23 0.72 15.34
C ALA A 148 -2.84 1.07 15.91
N ALA A 149 -2.64 2.32 16.32
CA ALA A 149 -1.41 2.74 17.00
C ALA A 149 -1.12 1.89 18.26
N GLY A 150 -2.16 1.56 19.03
CA GLY A 150 -2.04 0.67 20.19
C GLY A 150 -1.59 -0.75 19.83
N VAL A 151 -2.11 -1.31 18.75
CA VAL A 151 -1.69 -2.64 18.24
C VAL A 151 -0.20 -2.66 17.90
N PHE A 152 0.29 -1.65 17.17
CA PHE A 152 1.70 -1.61 16.77
C PHE A 152 2.64 -1.44 17.98
N ARG A 153 2.25 -0.66 19.00
CA ARG A 153 3.01 -0.54 20.25
C ARG A 153 3.09 -1.83 21.07
N LEU A 154 2.17 -2.77 20.87
CA LEU A 154 2.20 -4.07 21.55
C LEU A 154 3.04 -5.12 20.79
N GLY A 155 3.31 -4.88 19.51
CA GLY A 155 3.96 -5.83 18.60
C GLY A 155 5.38 -5.47 18.19
N LEU A 156 5.78 -4.20 18.34
CA LEU A 156 7.15 -3.71 18.14
C LEU A 156 7.88 -3.59 19.48
#